data_AF-A0A932GV90-F1
#
_entry.id   AF-A0A932GV90-F1
#
_cell.length_a   1.000
_cell.length_b   1.000
_cell.length_c   1.000
_cell.angle_alpha   90.00
_cell.angle_beta   90.00
_cell.angle_gamma   90.00
#
_symmetry.space_group_name_H-M   'P 1'
#
loop_
_entity.id
_entity.type
_entity.pdbx_description
1 polymer ?
#
loop_
_entity_poly.entity_id
_entity_poly.type
_entity_poly.pdbx_seq_one_letter_code
_entity_poly.pdbx_strand_id
1 'polypeptide(L)' 'MAETAQPSTEEKSCIICGVKSEERILLCGEQQGKPVWVCVRCLPALIHGGH' A
#
# COMPACT_ATOMS: atom_id res chain seq x y z
N MET A 1 -13.14 27.26 17.02
CA MET A 1 -13.12 26.71 15.66
C MET A 1 -12.04 25.64 15.64
N ALA A 2 -12.40 24.37 15.62
CA ALA A 2 -11.41 23.29 15.65
C ALA A 2 -10.87 23.10 14.23
N GLU A 3 -9.64 23.56 14.00
CA GLU A 3 -8.88 23.26 12.79
C GLU A 3 -8.73 21.74 12.68
N THR A 4 -9.57 21.15 11.84
CA THR A 4 -9.50 19.72 11.54
C THR A 4 -8.33 19.58 10.59
N ALA A 5 -7.13 19.37 11.14
CA ALA A 5 -5.95 19.00 10.37
C ALA A 5 -6.31 17.74 9.58
N GLN A 6 -6.60 17.92 8.29
CA GLN A 6 -6.92 16.85 7.38
C GLN A 6 -5.75 15.87 7.41
N PRO A 7 -5.96 14.57 7.71
CA PRO A 7 -4.90 13.59 7.58
C PRO A 7 -4.54 13.57 6.10
N SER A 8 -3.32 13.99 5.79
CA SER A 8 -2.73 13.92 4.46
C SER A 8 -3.04 12.54 3.91
N THR A 9 -3.91 12.50 2.90
CA THR A 9 -4.22 11.30 2.14
C THR A 9 -3.00 11.04 1.29
N GLU A 10 -1.93 10.57 1.92
CA GLU A 10 -0.76 10.09 1.21
C GLU A 10 -1.26 8.96 0.31
N GLU A 11 -1.16 9.18 -0.99
CA GLU A 11 -1.83 8.36 -1.99
C GLU A 11 -1.17 6.98 -2.01
N LYS A 12 -1.81 6.01 -1.35
CA LYS A 12 -1.28 4.65 -1.18
C LYS A 12 -1.48 3.88 -2.47
N SER A 13 -0.40 3.35 -3.02
CA SER A 13 -0.40 2.56 -4.25
C SER A 13 0.45 1.30 -4.10
N CYS A 14 0.05 0.23 -4.79
CA CYS A 14 0.80 -1.02 -4.76
C CYS A 14 2.16 -0.86 -5.45
N ILE A 15 3.25 -1.19 -4.75
CA ILE A 15 4.62 -1.11 -5.32
C ILE A 15 4.87 -2.07 -6.50
N ILE A 16 3.99 -3.05 -6.73
CA ILE A 16 4.13 -4.06 -7.80
C ILE A 16 3.31 -3.71 -9.05
N CYS A 17 2.08 -3.21 -8.89
CA CYS A 17 1.17 -2.97 -10.02
C CYS A 17 0.57 -1.57 -10.07
N GLY A 18 0.86 -0.70 -9.09
CA GLY A 18 0.40 0.68 -9.05
C GLY A 18 -1.06 0.92 -8.64
N VAL A 19 -1.86 -0.15 -8.43
CA VAL A 19 -3.28 0.01 -8.05
C VAL A 19 -3.43 0.84 -6.78
N LYS A 20 -4.39 1.76 -6.78
CA LYS A 20 -4.67 2.66 -5.65
C LYS A 20 -5.53 1.98 -4.59
N SER A 21 -5.49 2.52 -3.37
CA SER A 21 -6.33 2.05 -2.25
C SER A 21 -7.84 2.17 -2.52
N GLU A 22 -8.25 3.03 -3.46
CA GLU A 22 -9.66 3.20 -3.86
C GLU A 22 -10.17 2.01 -4.70
N GLU A 23 -9.27 1.34 -5.42
CA GLU A 23 -9.62 0.27 -6.35
C GLU A 23 -9.43 -1.13 -5.74
N ARG A 24 -8.47 -1.28 -4.81
CA ARG A 24 -8.19 -2.57 -4.16
C ARG A 24 -7.63 -2.39 -2.76
N ILE A 25 -7.95 -3.34 -1.87
CA ILE A 25 -7.34 -3.43 -0.54
C ILE A 25 -5.82 -3.52 -0.68
N LEU A 26 -5.14 -2.58 -0.01
CA LEU A 26 -3.70 -2.53 0.16
C LEU A 26 -3.34 -2.92 1.59
N LEU A 27 -2.31 -3.74 1.71
CA LEU A 27 -1.68 -4.10 2.98
C LEU A 27 -0.39 -3.32 3.12
N CYS A 28 -0.18 -2.73 4.29
CA CYS A 28 1.08 -2.09 4.65
C CYS A 28 2.07 -3.16 5.10
N GLY A 29 3.32 -3.03 4.69
CA GLY A 29 4.44 -3.81 5.18
C GLY A 29 5.67 -2.93 5.31
N GLU A 30 6.78 -3.54 5.72
CA GLU A 30 8.08 -2.88 5.75
C GLU A 30 9.03 -3.62 4.80
N GLN A 31 9.73 -2.88 3.95
CA GLN A 31 10.79 -3.42 3.10
C GLN A 31 12.01 -2.51 3.21
N GLN A 32 13.14 -3.08 3.64
CA GLN A 32 14.40 -2.32 3.83
C GLN A 32 14.23 -1.12 4.77
N GLY A 33 13.45 -1.27 5.85
CA GLY A 33 13.17 -0.22 6.82
C GLY A 33 12.26 0.90 6.31
N LYS A 34 11.58 0.70 5.17
CA LYS A 34 10.64 1.67 4.60
C LYS A 34 9.22 1.09 4.55
N PRO A 35 8.19 1.86 4.90
CA PRO A 35 6.81 1.43 4.73
C PRO A 35 6.50 1.29 3.24
N VAL A 36 5.93 0.16 2.87
CA VAL A 36 5.50 -0.16 1.50
C VAL A 36 4.07 -0.64 1.50
N TRP A 37 3.38 -0.44 0.38
CA TRP A 37 2.01 -0.90 0.19
C TRP A 37 1.96 -1.97 -0.89
N VAL A 38 1.28 -3.08 -0.63
CA VAL A 38 1.05 -4.15 -1.61
C VAL A 38 -0.42 -4.51 -1.66
N CYS A 39 -0.97 -4.69 -2.86
CA CYS A 39 -2.35 -5.12 -3.00
C CYS A 39 -2.50 -6.63 -2.78
N VAL A 40 -3.70 -7.05 -2.35
CA VAL A 40 -4.02 -8.47 -2.11
C VAL A 40 -3.83 -9.39 -3.32
N ARG A 41 -3.81 -8.85 -4.55
CA ARG A 41 -3.52 -9.61 -5.78
C ARG A 41 -2.02 -9.86 -5.96
N CYS A 42 -1.17 -8.92 -5.58
CA CYS A 42 0.28 -9.02 -5.76
C CYS A 42 0.96 -9.67 -4.56
N LEU A 43 0.32 -9.65 -3.38
CA LEU A 43 0.84 -10.28 -2.17
C LEU A 43 1.21 -11.77 -2.35
N PRO A 44 0.39 -12.63 -3.00
CA PRO A 44 0.74 -14.04 -3.15
C PRO A 44 2.08 -14.27 -3.87
N ALA A 45 2.36 -13.47 -4.91
CA ALA A 45 3.64 -13.54 -5.62
C ALA A 45 4.83 -13.14 -4.74
N LEU A 46 4.63 -12.27 -3.76
CA LEU A 46 5.66 -11.90 -2.79
C LEU A 46 5.90 -12.98 -1.73
N ILE A 47 4.84 -13.67 -1.28
CA ILE A 47 4.93 -14.70 -0.24
C ILE A 47 5.55 -15.99 -0.79
N HIS A 48 5.11 -16.41 -1.97
CA HIS A 48 5.54 -17.68 -2.56
C HIS A 48 6.84 -17.56 -3.35
N GLY A 49 7.32 -16.34 -3.60
CA GLY A 49 8.37 -16.06 -4.56
C GLY A 49 7.79 -16.03 -5.97
N GLY A 50 8.13 -15.00 -6.74
CA GLY A 50 7.83 -14.93 -8.15
C GLY A 50 8.81 -15.79 -8.94
N HIS A 51 8.80 -17.10 -8.69
CA HIS A 51 9.38 -18.18 -9.50
C HIS A 51 9.16 -19.52 -8.79
#